data_AF-A0AA43C398-F1
#
_entry.id   AF-A0AA43C398-F1
#
_cell.length_a   1.000
_cell.length_b   1.000
_cell.length_c   1.000
_cell.angle_alpha   90.00
_cell.angle_beta   90.00
_cell.angle_gamma   90.00
#
_symmetry.space_group_name_H-M   'P 1'
#
loop_
_entity.id
_entity.type
_entity.pdbx_description
1 polymer ?
#
loop_
_entity_poly.entity_id
_entity_poly.type
_entity_poly.pdbx_seq_one_letter_code
_entity_poly.pdbx_strand_id
1 'polypeptide(L)'
;MNTKQAYKIIDAGWAKKRTGYRIQFQRRVEGKIVTDYFPDLDDGLWLSEVAIWRMAWRLAESRQSDPPDINAGDLINVTVIDHEGNPVKYYATNHFEVFNPIDTEI
;
A
#
# COMPACT_ATOMS: atom_id res chain seq x y z
N MET A 1 27.32 23.31 -19.36
CA MET A 1 26.73 22.18 -18.61
C MET A 1 26.87 20.93 -19.45
N ASN A 2 27.53 19.88 -18.94
CA ASN A 2 27.71 18.64 -19.71
C ASN A 2 26.60 17.63 -19.40
N THR A 3 26.42 16.63 -20.27
CA THR A 3 25.36 15.62 -20.16
C THR A 3 25.41 14.85 -18.84
N LYS A 4 26.60 14.55 -18.31
CA LYS A 4 26.78 13.85 -17.02
C LYS A 4 26.28 14.67 -15.82
N GLN A 5 26.46 15.99 -15.85
CA GLN A 5 25.95 16.89 -14.81
C GLN A 5 24.42 16.99 -14.87
N ALA A 6 23.84 17.00 -16.08
CA ALA A 6 22.40 16.92 -16.27
C ALA A 6 21.82 15.62 -15.71
N TYR A 7 22.43 14.46 -16.00
CA TYR A 7 22.00 13.16 -15.46
C TYR A 7 22.06 13.09 -13.93
N LYS A 8 23.09 13.66 -13.28
CA LYS A 8 23.15 13.69 -11.81
C LYS A 8 22.03 14.50 -11.17
N ILE A 9 21.62 15.60 -11.80
CA ILE A 9 20.51 16.44 -11.33
C ILE A 9 19.18 15.71 -11.57
N ILE A 10 19.05 15.02 -12.70
CA ILE A 10 17.90 14.16 -13.02
C ILE A 10 17.79 13.02 -12.01
N ASP A 11 18.86 12.28 -11.73
CA ASP A 11 18.84 11.18 -10.75
C ASP A 11 18.60 11.69 -9.31
N ALA A 12 19.04 12.91 -8.98
CA ALA A 12 18.87 13.49 -7.65
C ALA A 12 17.50 14.15 -7.42
N GLY A 13 16.76 14.50 -8.48
CA GLY A 13 15.52 15.28 -8.40
C GLY A 13 14.30 14.64 -9.03
N TRP A 14 14.49 13.66 -9.93
CA TRP A 14 13.38 12.89 -10.49
C TRP A 14 13.18 11.65 -9.61
N ALA A 15 11.94 11.45 -9.16
CA ALA A 15 11.56 10.35 -8.28
C ALA A 15 12.16 9.02 -8.77
N LYS A 16 13.09 8.46 -7.99
CA LYS A 16 13.65 7.13 -8.23
C LYS A 16 12.48 6.19 -8.51
N LYS A 17 12.44 5.62 -9.71
CA LYS A 17 11.38 4.68 -10.09
C LYS A 17 11.39 3.55 -9.07
N ARG A 18 10.27 3.36 -8.37
CA ARG A 18 10.12 2.26 -7.40
C ARG A 18 10.26 0.93 -8.13
N THR A 19 10.95 -0.02 -7.49
CA THR A 19 11.16 -1.38 -8.00
C THR A 19 9.82 -2.10 -8.20
N GLY A 20 8.86 -1.81 -7.33
CA GLY A 20 7.50 -2.30 -7.38
C GLY A 20 6.77 -2.00 -6.08
N TYR A 21 5.56 -2.51 -5.98
CA TYR A 21 4.60 -2.19 -4.94
C TYR A 21 3.95 -3.45 -4.39
N ARG A 22 3.52 -3.39 -3.13
CA ARG A 22 2.59 -4.31 -2.50
C ARG A 22 1.51 -3.52 -1.76
N ILE A 23 0.38 -4.16 -1.53
CA ILE A 23 -0.63 -3.72 -0.56
C ILE A 23 -0.28 -4.42 0.74
N GLN A 24 -0.16 -3.67 1.82
CA GLN A 24 -0.14 -4.19 3.17
C GLN A 24 -1.54 -3.99 3.75
N PHE A 25 -2.06 -5.01 4.41
CA PHE A 25 -3.33 -4.90 5.12
C PHE A 25 -3.32 -5.79 6.35
N GLN A 26 -4.30 -5.59 7.22
CA GLN A 26 -4.54 -6.42 8.38
C GLN A 26 -5.89 -7.10 8.28
N ARG A 27 -6.00 -8.28 8.86
CA ARG A 27 -7.25 -9.02 8.98
C ARG A 27 -7.33 -9.73 10.32
N ARG A 28 -8.55 -9.93 10.81
CA ARG A 28 -8.79 -10.72 12.02
C ARG A 28 -8.90 -12.20 11.69
N VAL A 29 -7.96 -13.00 12.20
CA VAL A 29 -7.92 -14.46 12.05
C VAL A 29 -7.88 -15.06 13.46
N GLU A 30 -8.86 -15.91 13.79
CA GLU A 30 -8.94 -16.58 15.10
C GLU A 30 -8.83 -15.62 16.30
N GLY A 31 -9.44 -14.44 16.18
CA GLY A 31 -9.44 -13.41 17.23
C GLY A 31 -8.18 -12.55 17.29
N LYS A 32 -7.12 -12.87 16.52
CA LYS A 32 -5.88 -12.10 16.43
C LYS A 32 -5.85 -11.25 15.17
N ILE A 33 -5.20 -10.09 15.24
CA ILE A 33 -4.92 -9.27 14.06
C ILE A 33 -3.61 -9.76 13.45
N VAL A 34 -3.66 -10.10 12.17
CA VAL A 34 -2.49 -10.52 11.40
C VAL A 34 -2.28 -9.58 10.23
N THR A 35 -1.03 -9.25 9.93
CA THR A 35 -0.64 -8.47 8.76
C THR A 35 -0.39 -9.40 7.58
N ASP A 36 -0.92 -9.03 6.43
CA ASP A 36 -0.83 -9.79 5.19
C ASP A 36 -0.55 -8.86 4.00
N TYR A 37 -0.22 -9.45 2.85
CA TYR A 37 0.26 -8.72 1.69
C TYR A 37 -0.44 -9.14 0.40
N PHE A 38 -0.56 -8.20 -0.54
CA PHE A 38 -0.93 -8.51 -1.92
C PHE A 38 -0.04 -7.74 -2.92
N PRO A 39 0.54 -8.38 -3.94
CA PRO A 39 0.71 -9.83 -4.06
C PRO A 39 1.45 -10.41 -2.84
N ASP A 40 1.39 -11.73 -2.67
CA ASP A 40 2.06 -12.43 -1.56
C ASP A 40 3.57 -12.19 -1.59
N LEU A 41 4.26 -12.33 -0.46
CA LEU A 41 5.70 -12.03 -0.36
C LEU A 41 6.55 -12.83 -1.36
N ASP A 42 6.11 -14.04 -1.70
CA ASP A 42 6.77 -14.94 -2.65
C ASP A 42 6.40 -14.63 -4.13
N ASP A 43 5.35 -13.85 -4.36
CA ASP A 43 4.93 -13.42 -5.69
C ASP A 43 5.73 -12.22 -6.19
N GLY A 44 5.78 -12.06 -7.52
CA GLY A 44 6.35 -10.89 -8.16
C GLY A 44 5.69 -9.58 -7.71
N LEU A 45 6.50 -8.53 -7.57
CA LEU A 45 6.00 -7.20 -7.20
C LEU A 45 5.06 -6.63 -8.26
N TRP A 46 4.08 -5.86 -7.82
CA TRP A 46 3.25 -5.10 -8.74
C TRP A 46 4.03 -3.90 -9.30
N LEU A 47 3.88 -3.58 -10.58
CA LEU A 47 4.70 -2.54 -11.23
C LEU A 47 3.97 -1.21 -11.44
N SER A 48 2.63 -1.21 -11.43
CA SER A 48 1.82 -0.01 -11.66
C SER A 48 1.26 0.58 -10.36
N GLU A 49 1.73 1.78 -9.99
CA GLU A 49 1.27 2.53 -8.82
C GLU A 49 -0.25 2.80 -8.85
N VAL A 50 -0.77 3.20 -10.00
CA VAL A 50 -2.20 3.51 -10.13
C VAL A 50 -3.05 2.26 -9.95
N ALA A 51 -2.65 1.14 -10.57
CA ALA A 51 -3.41 -0.09 -10.50
C ALA A 51 -3.35 -0.75 -9.11
N ILE A 52 -2.20 -0.70 -8.42
CA ILE A 52 -2.09 -1.25 -7.05
C ILE A 52 -2.94 -0.43 -6.07
N TRP A 53 -2.96 0.90 -6.19
CA TRP A 53 -3.84 1.74 -5.38
C TRP A 53 -5.33 1.48 -5.65
N ARG A 54 -5.70 1.28 -6.92
CA ARG A 54 -7.08 0.91 -7.26
C ARG A 54 -7.46 -0.45 -6.70
N MET A 55 -6.52 -1.39 -6.63
CA MET A 55 -6.73 -2.68 -5.99
C MET A 55 -6.86 -2.55 -4.48
N ALA A 56 -6.01 -1.75 -3.82
CA ALA A 56 -6.11 -1.45 -2.39
C ALA A 56 -7.50 -0.89 -2.03
N TRP A 57 -8.01 0.05 -2.83
CA TRP A 57 -9.38 0.54 -2.65
C TRP A 57 -10.42 -0.56 -2.80
N ARG A 58 -10.33 -1.42 -3.82
CA ARG A 58 -11.27 -2.56 -3.99
C ARG A 58 -11.25 -3.53 -2.82
N LEU A 59 -10.07 -3.82 -2.27
CA LEU A 59 -9.91 -4.67 -1.08
C LEU A 59 -10.54 -4.01 0.16
N ALA A 60 -10.42 -2.69 0.29
CA ALA A 60 -11.07 -1.96 1.38
C ALA A 60 -12.61 -1.95 1.25
N GLU A 61 -13.12 -1.81 0.02
CA GLU A 61 -14.56 -1.81 -0.28
C GLU A 61 -15.20 -3.20 -0.17
N SER A 62 -14.41 -4.30 -0.15
CA SER A 62 -14.97 -5.65 0.01
C SER A 62 -15.42 -5.97 1.43
N ARG A 63 -15.35 -5.01 2.35
CA ARG A 63 -15.89 -5.11 3.70
C ARG A 63 -17.39 -5.40 3.66
N GLN A 64 -17.86 -6.36 4.47
CA GLN A 64 -19.30 -6.57 4.61
C GLN A 64 -19.90 -5.36 5.33
N SER A 65 -20.82 -4.68 4.65
CA SER A 65 -21.52 -3.49 5.10
C SER A 65 -22.33 -3.76 6.37
N ASP A 66 -21.77 -3.51 7.55
CA ASP A 66 -22.50 -2.96 8.70
C ASP A 66 -21.53 -2.57 9.84
N PRO A 67 -21.53 -1.31 10.32
CA PRO A 67 -20.92 -0.95 11.60
C PRO A 67 -21.75 -1.48 12.79
N PRO A 68 -21.15 -1.76 13.97
CA PRO A 68 -19.86 -1.26 14.44
C PRO A 68 -18.74 -2.30 14.56
N ASP A 69 -19.01 -3.58 14.30
CA ASP A 69 -18.04 -4.65 14.57
C ASP A 69 -17.16 -4.97 13.35
N ILE A 70 -15.86 -5.19 13.60
CA ILE A 70 -14.93 -5.76 12.63
C ILE A 70 -15.29 -7.24 12.49
N ASN A 71 -15.89 -7.61 11.37
CA ASN A 71 -16.25 -9.00 11.12
C ASN A 71 -14.99 -9.83 10.87
N ALA A 72 -15.06 -11.13 11.17
CA ALA A 72 -14.01 -12.07 10.80
C ALA A 72 -13.86 -12.07 9.27
N GLY A 73 -12.70 -11.65 8.77
CA GLY A 73 -12.42 -11.51 7.33
C GLY A 73 -12.40 -10.08 6.79
N ASP A 74 -12.79 -9.07 7.59
CA ASP A 74 -12.66 -7.67 7.18
C ASP A 74 -11.18 -7.29 7.01
N LEU A 75 -10.90 -6.55 5.93
CA LEU A 75 -9.59 -5.99 5.65
C LEU A 75 -9.52 -4.57 6.20
N ILE A 76 -8.58 -4.35 7.11
CA ILE A 76 -8.39 -3.11 7.86
C ILE A 76 -6.96 -2.61 7.67
N ASN A 77 -6.73 -1.32 7.92
CA ASN A 77 -5.41 -0.71 7.79
C ASN A 77 -4.75 -0.99 6.41
N VAL A 78 -5.53 -0.88 5.33
CA VAL A 78 -5.10 -1.22 3.98
C VAL A 78 -4.29 -0.05 3.40
N THR A 79 -3.04 -0.29 3.03
CA THR A 79 -2.15 0.74 2.47
C THR A 79 -1.23 0.16 1.40
N VAL A 80 -0.64 1.00 0.56
CA VAL A 80 0.36 0.59 -0.44
C VAL A 80 1.76 0.89 0.08
N ILE A 81 2.63 -0.11 0.01
CA ILE A 81 4.04 -0.03 0.37
C ILE A 81 4.92 -0.29 -0.87
N ASP A 82 6.16 0.19 -0.82
CA ASP A 82 7.19 -0.20 -1.77
C ASP A 82 7.84 -1.55 -1.39
N HIS A 83 8.77 -2.01 -2.22
CA HIS A 83 9.50 -3.25 -1.99
C HIS A 83 10.37 -3.30 -0.72
N GLU A 84 10.67 -2.14 -0.13
CA GLU A 84 11.44 -2.01 1.13
C GLU A 84 10.50 -1.95 2.35
N GLY A 85 9.18 -1.98 2.14
CA GLY A 85 8.19 -1.88 3.19
C GLY A 85 7.80 -0.45 3.55
N ASN A 86 8.26 0.56 2.81
CA ASN A 86 7.92 1.95 3.12
C ASN A 86 6.55 2.32 2.55
N PRO A 87 5.71 3.06 3.30
CA PRO A 87 4.45 3.59 2.78
C PRO A 87 4.67 4.45 1.53
N VAL A 88 3.79 4.25 0.55
CA VAL A 88 3.75 5.05 -0.67
C VAL A 88 2.65 6.10 -0.52
N LYS A 89 2.85 7.29 -1.08
CA LYS A 89 1.80 8.32 -1.14
C LYS A 89 0.75 7.92 -2.16
N TYR A 90 -0.51 8.20 -1.87
CA TYR A 90 -1.60 7.94 -2.80
C TYR A 90 -1.49 8.84 -4.02
N TYR A 91 -1.49 8.24 -5.22
CA TYR A 91 -1.25 8.98 -6.46
C TYR A 91 -2.28 10.10 -6.72
N ALA A 92 -3.51 9.95 -6.21
CA ALA A 92 -4.58 10.91 -6.45
C ALA A 92 -4.47 12.16 -5.57
N THR A 93 -4.01 12.00 -4.32
CA THR A 93 -3.98 13.08 -3.31
C THR A 93 -2.57 13.52 -2.95
N ASN A 94 -1.55 12.74 -3.29
CA ASN A 94 -0.16 12.91 -2.89
C ASN A 94 0.06 12.94 -1.35
N HIS A 95 -0.84 12.32 -0.59
CA HIS A 95 -0.74 12.13 0.86
C HIS A 95 -0.60 10.63 1.18
N PHE A 96 -0.08 10.30 2.37
CA PHE A 96 -0.16 8.91 2.83
C PHE A 96 -1.61 8.55 3.11
N GLU A 97 -2.03 7.39 2.67
CA GLU A 97 -3.42 6.95 2.72
C GLU A 97 -3.50 5.54 3.31
N VAL A 98 -4.47 5.37 4.20
CA VAL A 98 -4.79 4.08 4.82
C VAL A 98 -6.31 3.92 4.76
N PHE A 99 -6.78 2.95 3.98
CA PHE A 99 -8.20 2.64 3.91
C PHE A 99 -8.62 1.78 5.09
N ASN A 100 -9.87 1.98 5.55
CA ASN A 100 -10.42 1.34 6.75
C ASN A 100 -9.48 1.44 7.95
N PRO A 101 -9.07 2.65 8.37
CA PRO A 101 -8.16 2.81 9.48
C PRO A 101 -8.84 2.37 10.78
N ILE A 102 -8.16 1.54 11.55
CA ILE A 102 -8.58 1.11 12.89
C ILE A 102 -7.39 1.28 13.81
N ASP A 103 -7.61 1.99 14.92
CA ASP A 103 -6.64 2.05 16.01
C ASP A 103 -6.47 0.65 16.59
N THR A 104 -5.40 -0.02 16.15
CA THR A 104 -4.85 -1.15 16.88
C THR A 104 -3.96 -0.55 17.96
N GLU A 105 -4.55 -0.18 19.10
CA GLU A 105 -3.76 0.02 20.32
C GLU A 105 -2.92 -1.24 20.56
N ILE A 106 -1.61 -1.04 20.73
CA ILE A 106 -0.61 -2.06 21.06
C ILE A 106 -0.74 -2.43 22.54
#